data_AF-A0A7C0ZCE4-F1
#
_entry.id   AF-A0A7C0ZCE4-F1
#
_cell.length_a   1.000
_cell.length_b   1.000
_cell.length_c   1.000
_cell.angle_alpha   90.00
_cell.angle_beta   90.00
_cell.angle_gamma   90.00
#
_symmetry.space_group_name_H-M   'P 1'
#
loop_
_entity.id
_entity.type
_entity.pdbx_description
1 polymer ?
#
loop_
_entity_poly.entity_id
_entity_poly.type
_entity_poly.pdbx_seq_one_letter_code
_entity_poly.pdbx_strand_id
1 'polypeptide(L)' 'MPKMKTNRSAAKRFRITGSGKIARRKACKSHLLTKKSAKR' A
#
# COMPACT_ATOMS: atom_id res chain seq x y z
N MET A 1 -19.78 -12.18 -22.35
CA MET A 1 -18.41 -11.95 -21.84
C MET A 1 -18.49 -11.47 -20.39
N PRO A 2 -17.89 -12.18 -19.42
CA PRO A 2 -17.95 -11.76 -18.02
C PRO A 2 -17.07 -10.52 -17.77
N LYS A 3 -17.54 -9.59 -16.94
CA LYS A 3 -16.74 -8.42 -16.52
C LYS A 3 -15.58 -8.86 -15.63
N MET A 4 -14.42 -8.21 -15.78
CA MET A 4 -13.28 -8.44 -14.89
C MET A 4 -13.63 -8.09 -13.44
N LYS A 5 -13.34 -9.01 -12.51
CA LYS A 5 -13.53 -8.78 -11.07
C LYS A 5 -12.34 -8.03 -10.49
N THR A 6 -12.60 -7.03 -9.66
CA THR A 6 -11.54 -6.29 -8.99
C THR A 6 -10.87 -7.14 -7.91
N ASN A 7 -9.53 -7.19 -7.90
CA ASN A 7 -8.79 -7.77 -6.79
C ASN A 7 -8.94 -6.87 -5.54
N ARG A 8 -9.81 -7.28 -4.61
CA ARG A 8 -10.13 -6.52 -3.39
C ARG A 8 -8.93 -6.36 -2.46
N SER A 9 -7.97 -7.30 -2.47
CA SER A 9 -6.77 -7.20 -1.63
C SER A 9 -5.85 -6.08 -2.11
N ALA A 10 -5.69 -5.94 -3.43
CA ALA A 10 -4.90 -4.89 -4.03
C ALA A 10 -5.57 -3.52 -3.86
N ALA A 11 -6.88 -3.44 -4.11
CA ALA A 11 -7.64 -2.19 -3.93
C ALA A 11 -7.60 -1.65 -2.49
N LYS A 12 -7.47 -2.52 -1.48
CA LYS A 12 -7.30 -2.11 -0.07
C LYS A 12 -5.90 -1.61 0.26
N ARG A 13 -4.88 -1.99 -0.50
CA ARG A 13 -3.45 -1.76 -0.19
C ARG A 13 -2.79 -0.69 -1.06
N PHE A 14 -3.29 -0.51 -2.29
CA PHE A 14 -2.68 0.32 -3.32
C PHE A 14 -3.69 1.34 -3.85
N ARG A 15 -3.25 2.58 -4.05
CA ARG A 15 -4.06 3.65 -4.66
C ARG A 15 -3.36 4.17 -5.91
N ILE A 16 -4.12 4.39 -6.97
CA ILE A 16 -3.63 5.06 -8.18
C ILE A 16 -3.73 6.58 -7.95
N THR A 17 -2.64 7.28 -8.23
CA THR A 17 -2.57 8.75 -8.18
C THR A 17 -3.10 9.36 -9.49
N GLY A 18 -3.39 10.66 -9.51
CA GLY A 18 -3.90 11.32 -10.72
C GLY A 18 -2.98 11.22 -11.95
N SER A 19 -1.68 10.97 -11.75
CA SER A 19 -0.70 10.73 -12.81
C SER A 19 -0.52 9.25 -13.18
N GLY A 20 -1.38 8.36 -12.68
CA GLY A 20 -1.32 6.92 -12.96
C GLY A 20 -0.31 6.13 -12.12
N LYS A 21 0.50 6.78 -11.27
CA LYS A 21 1.46 6.09 -10.39
C LYS A 21 0.76 5.39 -9.23
N ILE A 22 1.32 4.27 -8.77
CA ILE A 22 0.81 3.50 -7.64
C ILE A 22 1.43 3.99 -6.33
N ALA A 23 0.59 4.44 -5.40
CA ALA A 23 0.96 4.80 -4.04
C ALA A 23 0.70 3.64 -3.07
N ARG A 24 1.64 3.43 -2.13
CA ARG A 24 1.56 2.41 -1.07
C ARG A 24 2.21 2.87 0.23
N ARG A 25 1.82 2.27 1.35
CA ARG A 25 2.53 2.43 2.62
C ARG A 25 3.84 1.61 2.62
N LYS A 26 4.89 2.14 3.27
CA LYS A 26 6.12 1.39 3.54
C LYS A 26 5.84 0.30 4.58
N ALA A 27 6.41 -0.88 4.36
CA ALA A 27 6.27 -2.00 5.28
C ALA A 27 7.09 -1.76 6.56
N CYS A 28 6.83 -2.58 7.59
CA CYS A 28 7.62 -2.65 8.81
C CYS A 28 7.63 -1.37 9.67
N LYS A 29 6.60 -0.52 9.58
CA LYS A 29 6.42 0.68 10.42
C LYS A 29 5.17 0.62 11.33
N SER A 30 4.60 -0.56 11.54
CA SER A 30 3.39 -0.73 12.36
C SER A 30 3.66 -1.06 13.83
N HIS A 31 4.72 -1.82 14.13
CA HIS A 31 5.06 -2.23 15.51
C HIS A 31 6.58 -2.38 15.70
N LEU A 32 7.01 -2.52 16.97
CA LEU A 32 8.42 -2.61 17.39
C LEU A 32 9.25 -1.41 16.92
N LEU A 33 8.73 -0.19 17.10
CA LEU A 33 9.38 1.04 16.67
C LEU A 33 10.46 1.54 17.64
N THR A 34 10.39 1.13 18.91
CA THR A 34 11.29 1.58 19.99
C THR A 34 12.77 1.34 19.68
N LYS A 35 13.11 0.20 19.06
CA LYS A 35 14.49 -0.13 18.65
C LYS A 35 14.90 0.42 17.28
N LYS A 36 14.02 1.12 16.58
CA LYS A 36 14.28 1.65 15.24
C LYS A 36 14.80 3.08 15.38
N SER A 37 15.80 3.45 14.60
CA SER A 37 16.27 4.83 14.56
C SER A 37 15.17 5.77 14.03
N ALA A 38 15.16 7.01 14.49
CA ALA A 38 14.11 7.99 14.14
C ALA A 38 14.04 8.31 12.64
N LYS A 39 15.17 8.18 11.92
CA LYS A 39 15.23 8.36 10.45
C LYS A 39 14.48 7.26 9.68
N ARG A 40 14.13 6.14 10.34
CA ARG A 40 13.63 4.92 9.70
C ARG A 40 12.10 4.86 9.53
#